data_AF-A0A349QAA7-F1
#
_entry.id   AF-A0A349QAA7-F1
#
_cell.length_a   1.000
_cell.length_b   1.000
_cell.length_c   1.000
_cell.angle_alpha   90.00
_cell.angle_beta   90.00
_cell.angle_gamma   90.00
#
_symmetry.space_group_name_H-M   'P 1'
#
loop_
_entity.id
_entity.type
_entity.pdbx_description
1 polymer ?
#
loop_
_entity_poly.entity_id
_entity_poly.type
_entity_poly.pdbx_seq_one_letter_code
_entity_poly.pdbx_strand_id
1 'polypeptide(L)' 'MAEIKKFEDALGELEAIVKQLEGDIPLDEAVKAFEKGIELSKVCIADLKAEKGKLALLVDDINNLTEELKLD' A
#
# COMPACT_ATOMS: atom_id res chain seq x y z
N MET A 1 4.68 7.73 18.58
CA MET A 1 4.55 8.37 17.25
C MET A 1 5.40 7.58 16.26
N ALA A 2 4.90 7.40 15.04
CA ALA A 2 5.53 6.76 13.88
C ALA A 2 5.46 5.22 13.77
N GLU A 3 4.44 4.73 13.06
CA GLU A 3 4.51 3.48 12.27
C GLU A 3 3.88 3.68 10.87
N ILE A 4 4.15 4.83 10.23
CA ILE A 4 3.87 5.06 8.80
C ILE A 4 5.20 4.92 8.02
N LYS A 5 5.91 3.81 8.23
CA LYS A 5 7.22 3.58 7.57
C LYS A 5 7.13 2.54 6.47
N LYS A 6 6.49 1.38 6.69
CA LYS A 6 6.51 0.29 5.70
C LYS A 6 5.90 0.65 4.35
N PHE A 7 4.70 1.24 4.32
CA PHE A 7 4.05 1.59 3.07
C PHE A 7 4.74 2.75 2.35
N GLU A 8 4.93 3.88 3.04
CA GLU A 8 5.53 5.09 2.44
C GLU A 8 6.99 4.85 2.02
N ASP A 9 7.76 4.08 2.79
CA ASP A 9 9.14 3.72 2.41
C ASP A 9 9.13 2.80 1.17
N ALA A 10 8.24 1.79 1.12
CA ALA A 10 8.12 0.88 -0.03
C ALA A 10 7.62 1.60 -1.29
N LEU A 11 6.70 2.56 -1.14
CA LEU A 11 6.20 3.40 -2.23
C LEU A 11 7.31 4.33 -2.74
N GLY A 12 8.05 4.99 -1.84
CA GLY A 12 9.16 5.84 -2.22
C GLY A 12 10.29 5.08 -2.94
N GLU A 13 10.57 3.85 -2.51
CA GLU A 13 11.53 2.98 -3.20
C GLU A 13 11.02 2.54 -4.58
N LEU A 14 9.73 2.24 -4.71
CA LEU A 14 9.11 1.91 -5.99
C LEU A 14 9.16 3.09 -6.97
N GLU A 15 8.87 4.32 -6.52
CA GLU A 15 8.99 5.54 -7.32
C GLU A 15 10.43 5.76 -7.80
N ALA A 16 11.42 5.50 -6.94
CA ALA A 16 12.83 5.59 -7.33
C ALA A 16 13.19 4.55 -8.41
N ILE A 17 12.66 3.32 -8.31
CA ILE A 17 12.85 2.28 -9.33
C ILE A 17 12.19 2.67 -10.65
N VAL A 18 10.97 3.21 -10.63
CA VAL A 18 10.30 3.69 -11.84
C VAL A 18 11.15 4.77 -12.52
N LYS A 19 11.64 5.73 -11.75
CA LYS A 19 12.53 6.78 -12.27
C LYS A 19 13.84 6.23 -12.85
N GLN A 20 14.39 5.17 -12.25
CA GLN A 20 15.57 4.48 -12.79
C GLN A 20 15.24 3.79 -14.12
N LEU A 21 14.09 3.12 -14.23
CA LEU A 21 13.62 2.43 -15.43
C LEU A 21 13.28 3.39 -16.59
N GLU A 22 12.95 4.65 -16.29
CA GLU A 22 12.74 5.70 -17.30
C GLU A 22 14.05 6.24 -17.90
N GLY A 23 15.19 5.93 -17.28
CA GLY A 23 16.52 6.33 -17.76
C GLY A 23 17.14 5.33 -18.73
N ASP A 24 18.39 5.61 -19.12
CA ASP A 24 19.18 4.73 -19.98
C ASP A 24 20.03 3.80 -19.10
N ILE A 25 19.52 2.59 -18.85
CA ILE A 25 20.16 1.59 -17.99
C ILE A 25 20.43 0.28 -18.76
N PRO A 26 21.49 -0.46 -18.41
CA PRO A 26 21.75 -1.78 -18.98
C PRO A 26 20.57 -2.75 -18.80
N LEU A 27 20.39 -3.66 -19.76
CA LEU A 27 19.28 -4.62 -19.76
C LEU A 27 19.25 -5.50 -18.49
N ASP A 28 20.41 -5.92 -18.00
CA ASP A 28 20.48 -6.76 -16.80
C ASP A 28 20.10 -5.99 -15.53
N GLU A 29 20.43 -4.70 -15.46
CA GLU A 29 19.99 -3.80 -14.40
C GLU A 29 18.50 -3.49 -14.50
N ALA A 30 17.97 -3.31 -15.71
CA ALA A 30 16.54 -3.11 -15.94
C ALA A 30 15.70 -4.30 -15.46
N VAL A 31 16.15 -5.52 -15.74
CA VAL A 31 15.46 -6.74 -15.28
C VAL A 31 15.44 -6.80 -13.76
N LYS A 32 16.58 -6.56 -13.09
CA LYS A 32 16.65 -6.56 -11.62
C LYS A 32 15.79 -5.46 -10.99
N ALA A 33 15.81 -4.26 -11.56
CA ALA A 33 15.00 -3.13 -11.10
C ALA A 33 13.50 -3.45 -11.24
N PHE A 34 13.10 -4.05 -12.36
CA PHE A 34 11.72 -4.47 -12.60
C PHE A 34 11.25 -5.57 -11.63
N GLU A 35 12.07 -6.60 -11.39
CA GLU A 35 11.77 -7.65 -10.40
C GLU A 35 11.54 -7.06 -9.01
N LYS A 36 12.44 -6.18 -8.56
CA LYS A 36 12.30 -5.49 -7.29
C LYS A 36 11.06 -4.59 -7.24
N GLY A 37 10.75 -3.90 -8.34
CA GLY A 37 9.52 -3.10 -8.48
C GLY A 37 8.25 -3.93 -8.33
N ILE A 38 8.22 -5.16 -8.85
CA ILE A 38 7.10 -6.10 -8.65
C ILE A 38 6.96 -6.47 -7.18
N GLU A 39 8.06 -6.77 -6.49
CA GLU A 39 8.03 -7.14 -5.08
C GLU A 39 7.49 -6.00 -4.21
N LEU A 40 7.99 -4.78 -4.41
CA LEU A 40 7.52 -3.59 -3.69
C LEU A 40 6.04 -3.30 -3.99
N SER A 41 5.62 -3.43 -5.25
CA SER A 41 4.21 -3.27 -5.62
C SER A 41 3.30 -4.25 -4.88
N LYS A 42 3.72 -5.51 -4.71
CA LYS A 42 2.97 -6.51 -3.94
C LYS A 42 2.86 -6.12 -2.46
N VAL A 43 3.94 -5.59 -1.87
CA VAL A 43 3.94 -5.09 -0.49
C VAL A 43 2.94 -3.95 -0.33
N CYS A 44 3.00 -2.94 -1.20
CA CYS A 44 2.08 -1.80 -1.16
C CYS A 44 0.61 -2.24 -1.29
N ILE A 45 0.30 -3.15 -2.21
CA ILE A 45 -1.07 -3.67 -2.38
C ILE A 45 -1.53 -4.45 -1.14
N ALA A 46 -0.65 -5.25 -0.53
CA ALA A 46 -0.97 -6.01 0.67
C ALA A 46 -1.30 -5.08 1.86
N ASP A 47 -0.50 -4.03 2.06
CA ASP A 47 -0.72 -3.04 3.12
C ASP A 47 -2.04 -2.27 2.89
N LEU A 48 -2.30 -1.80 1.66
CA LEU A 48 -3.57 -1.14 1.32
C LEU A 48 -4.77 -2.05 1.56
N LYS A 49 -4.65 -3.34 1.25
CA LYS A 49 -5.72 -4.31 1.47
C LYS A 49 -5.98 -4.55 2.95
N ALA A 50 -4.92 -4.61 3.77
CA ALA A 50 -5.05 -4.74 5.22
C ALA A 50 -5.77 -3.53 5.82
N GLU A 51 -5.40 -2.31 5.42
CA GLU A 51 -6.01 -1.11 6.02
C GLU A 51 -7.43 -0.88 5.52
N LYS A 52 -7.72 -1.23 4.26
CA LYS A 52 -9.11 -1.26 3.77
C LYS A 52 -9.98 -2.24 4.56
N GLY A 53 -9.43 -3.40 4.95
CA GLY A 53 -10.12 -4.37 5.79
C GLY A 53 -10.48 -3.80 7.17
N LYS A 54 -9.53 -3.13 7.83
CA LYS A 54 -9.76 -2.45 9.12
C LYS A 54 -10.82 -1.37 9.00
N LEU A 55 -10.77 -0.55 7.94
CA LEU A 55 -11.76 0.49 7.70
C LEU A 55 -13.17 -0.09 7.51
N ALA A 56 -13.30 -1.20 6.78
CA ALA A 56 -14.58 -1.87 6.58
C ALA A 56 -15.20 -2.33 7.90
N LEU A 57 -14.41 -2.88 8.82
CA LEU A 57 -14.87 -3.26 10.16
C LEU A 57 -15.34 -2.04 10.97
N LEU A 58 -14.58 -0.95 10.95
CA LEU A 58 -14.98 0.28 11.65
C LEU A 58 -16.29 0.87 11.10
N VAL A 59 -16.51 0.79 9.77
CA VAL A 59 -17.77 1.21 9.15
C VAL A 59 -18.93 0.32 9.61
N ASP A 60 -18.71 -0.99 9.69
CA ASP A 60 -19.72 -1.94 10.19
C ASP A 60 -20.07 -1.66 11.66
N ASP A 61 -19.06 -1.43 12.51
CA ASP A 61 -19.25 -1.06 13.92
C ASP A 61 -20.08 0.23 14.06
N ILE A 62 -19.78 1.26 13.24
CA ILE A 62 -20.55 2.52 13.22
C ILE A 62 -22.01 2.27 12.81
N ASN A 63 -22.24 1.42 11.80
CA ASN A 63 -23.59 1.10 11.35
C ASN A 63 -24.38 0.39 12.45
N ASN A 64 -23.79 -0.61 13.11
CA ASN A 64 -24.40 -1.32 14.23
C ASN A 64 -24.76 -0.36 15.38
N LEU A 65 -23.84 0.52 15.78
CA LEU A 65 -24.09 1.55 16.79
C LEU A 65 -25.22 2.51 16.38
N THR A 66 -25.29 2.88 15.11
CA THR A 66 -26.34 3.77 14.59
C THR A 66 -27.71 3.09 14.61
N GLU A 67 -27.77 1.78 14.37
CA GLU A 67 -29.01 1.01 14.50
C GLU A 67 -29.46 0.86 15.96
N GLU A 68 -28.53 0.60 16.89
CA GLU A 68 -28.84 0.54 18.32
C GLU A 68 -29.33 1.88 18.91
N LEU A 69 -28.86 3.00 18.36
CA LEU A 69 -29.26 4.36 18.78
C LEU A 69 -30.57 4.84 18.17
N LYS A 70 -31.18 4.11 17.22
CA LYS A 70 -32.56 4.37 16.79
C LYS A 70 -33.50 3.93 17.91
N LEU A 71 -33.59 4.76 18.96
CA LEU A 71 -34.64 4.70 19.95
C LEU A 71 -35.97 5.04 19.25
N ASP A 72 -36.93 4.12 19.37
CA ASP A 72 -38.32 4.28 18.93
C ASP A 72 -38.95 5.59 19.43
#